data_AF-A0A7S4UXG3-F1
#
_entry.id   AF-A0A7S4UXG3-F1
#
_cell.length_a   1.000
_cell.length_b   1.000
_cell.length_c   1.000
_cell.angle_alpha   90.00
_cell.angle_beta   90.00
_cell.angle_gamma   90.00
#
_symmetry.space_group_name_H-M   'P 1'
#
loop_
_entity.id
_entity.type
_entity.pdbx_description
1 polymer ?
#
loop_
_entity_poly.entity_id
_entity_poly.type
_entity_poly.pdbx_seq_one_letter_code
_entity_poly.pdbx_strand_id
1 'polypeptide(L)'
;MWNGSRSAQFKDAHSFQKFLFDLEDDYLACDPLQWSYIFDLNKGKGKPDLRIVTDLDEGSFCNNGKSAGNMGYLDVSFEKERPRQNGIRPLFATRDIRKGEEILCRYGEFIADYGWSAFGM
;
A
#
# COMPACT_ATOMS: atom_id res chain seq x y z
N MET A 1 8.34 -11.51 -5.54
CA MET A 1 7.72 -11.51 -4.19
C MET A 1 7.82 -10.09 -3.70
N TRP A 2 6.70 -9.37 -3.59
CA TRP A 2 6.64 -8.00 -3.06
C TRP A 2 6.95 -8.01 -1.56
N ASN A 3 7.70 -7.02 -1.07
CA ASN A 3 8.24 -7.00 0.29
C ASN A 3 8.08 -5.59 0.90
N GLY A 4 7.52 -5.49 2.10
CA GLY A 4 7.25 -4.20 2.78
C GLY A 4 8.49 -3.51 3.39
N SER A 5 9.70 -4.00 3.11
CA SER A 5 10.95 -3.33 3.52
C SER A 5 11.26 -2.10 2.67
N ARG A 6 10.57 -1.93 1.54
CA ARG A 6 10.68 -0.80 0.62
C ARG A 6 9.43 0.09 0.66
N SER A 7 8.91 0.34 1.86
CA SER A 7 7.82 1.29 2.08
C SER A 7 8.23 2.34 3.10
N ALA A 8 7.85 3.60 2.89
CA ALA A 8 7.88 4.61 3.94
C ALA A 8 6.54 4.62 4.69
N GLN A 9 6.57 4.81 6.01
CA GLN A 9 5.35 4.82 6.85
C GLN A 9 5.33 6.03 7.77
N PHE A 10 4.18 6.72 7.80
CA PHE A 10 3.99 7.93 8.59
C PHE A 10 2.77 7.78 9.49
N LYS A 11 2.91 8.23 10.74
CA LYS A 11 1.83 8.15 11.75
C LYS A 11 0.77 9.22 11.58
N ASP A 12 1.14 10.34 10.95
CA ASP A 12 0.31 11.52 10.80
C ASP A 12 0.66 12.26 9.50
N ALA A 13 -0.29 13.08 9.05
CA ALA A 13 -0.18 13.92 7.87
C ALA A 13 1.03 14.86 7.91
N HIS A 14 1.35 15.42 9.07
CA HIS A 14 2.46 16.36 9.21
C HIS A 14 3.80 15.71 8.89
N SER A 15 4.03 14.50 9.40
CA SER A 15 5.24 13.72 9.13
C SER A 15 5.36 13.36 7.65
N PHE A 16 4.24 13.02 6.99
CA PHE A 16 4.20 12.73 5.56
C PHE A 16 4.48 13.99 4.71
N GLN A 17 3.83 15.11 5.04
CA GLN A 17 4.08 16.39 4.36
C GLN A 17 5.54 16.81 4.48
N LYS A 18 6.12 16.68 5.68
CA LYS A 18 7.55 16.96 5.87
C LYS A 18 8.42 16.09 4.96
N PHE A 19 8.13 14.79 4.87
CA PHE A 19 8.83 13.91 3.93
C PHE A 19 8.71 14.38 2.48
N LEU A 20 7.53 14.81 2.02
CA LEU A 20 7.36 15.34 0.66
C LEU A 20 8.15 16.65 0.45
N PHE A 21 8.18 17.55 1.44
CA PHE A 21 8.92 18.82 1.35
C PHE A 21 10.44 18.66 1.44
N ASP A 22 10.92 17.58 2.06
CA ASP A 22 12.36 17.28 2.17
C ASP A 22 12.92 16.65 0.88
N LEU A 23 12.10 16.35 -0.13
CA LEU A 23 12.57 15.86 -1.43
C LEU A 23 13.23 17.03 -2.19
N GLU A 24 14.50 16.87 -2.57
CA GLU A 24 15.36 17.93 -3.11
C GLU A 24 14.91 18.54 -4.46
N ASP A 25 13.90 17.96 -5.11
CA ASP A 25 13.39 18.39 -6.41
C ASP A 25 11.85 18.47 -6.38
N ASP A 26 11.32 19.62 -6.80
CA ASP A 26 9.89 19.96 -6.81
C ASP A 26 9.05 18.92 -7.56
N TYR A 27 9.64 18.19 -8.51
CA TYR A 27 8.96 17.16 -9.30
C TYR A 27 8.93 15.78 -8.64
N LEU A 28 9.81 15.50 -7.68
CA LEU A 28 9.92 14.18 -7.06
C LEU A 28 8.79 13.91 -6.07
N ALA A 29 8.07 14.93 -5.59
CA ALA A 29 6.98 14.74 -4.64
C ALA A 29 5.71 14.14 -5.27
N CYS A 30 5.51 14.28 -6.58
CA CYS A 30 4.31 13.80 -7.28
C CYS A 30 4.17 12.28 -7.20
N ASP A 31 5.27 11.56 -7.43
CA ASP A 31 5.31 10.10 -7.47
C ASP A 31 4.99 9.48 -6.10
N PRO A 32 5.72 9.79 -5.01
CA PRO A 32 5.37 9.37 -3.66
C PRO A 32 3.95 9.76 -3.25
N LEU A 33 3.46 10.93 -3.65
CA LEU A 33 2.08 11.33 -3.37
C LEU A 33 1.07 10.38 -4.04
N GLN A 34 1.30 9.99 -5.30
CA GLN A 34 0.46 9.05 -6.03
C GLN A 34 0.56 7.61 -5.50
N TRP A 35 1.74 7.21 -5.01
CA TRP A 35 2.00 5.86 -4.49
C TRP A 35 1.69 5.71 -3.01
N SER A 36 1.15 6.76 -2.39
CA SER A 36 0.77 6.74 -0.99
C SER A 36 -0.69 6.34 -0.78
N TYR A 37 -0.94 5.52 0.24
CA TYR A 37 -2.26 5.09 0.65
C TYR A 37 -2.37 5.01 2.18
N ILE A 38 -3.59 5.06 2.72
CA ILE A 38 -3.80 4.79 4.14
C ILE A 38 -4.01 3.32 4.38
N PHE A 39 -3.20 2.76 5.28
CA PHE A 39 -3.29 1.39 5.72
C PHE A 39 -3.59 1.32 7.22
N ASP A 40 -4.51 0.44 7.61
CA ASP A 40 -4.75 0.11 9.02
C ASP A 40 -3.91 -1.13 9.40
N LEU A 41 -2.81 -0.93 10.13
CA LEU A 41 -1.96 -2.03 10.59
C LEU A 41 -2.70 -2.97 11.56
N ASN A 42 -3.74 -2.47 12.21
CA ASN A 42 -4.60 -3.18 13.14
C ASN A 42 -5.95 -3.58 12.52
N LYS A 43 -6.07 -3.63 11.17
CA LYS A 43 -7.33 -4.02 10.52
C LYS A 43 -7.87 -5.34 11.10
N GLY A 44 -9.09 -5.29 11.64
CA GLY A 44 -9.76 -6.43 12.29
C GLY A 44 -9.28 -6.76 13.71
N LYS A 45 -8.47 -5.90 14.34
CA LYS A 45 -7.90 -6.08 15.68
C LYS A 45 -7.95 -4.79 16.50
N GLY A 46 -8.99 -4.62 17.30
CA GLY A 46 -9.06 -3.53 18.28
C GLY A 46 -9.13 -2.13 17.66
N LYS A 47 -8.39 -1.17 18.23
CA LYS A 47 -8.39 0.23 17.77
C LYS A 47 -7.58 0.35 16.46
N PRO A 48 -8.12 1.02 15.42
CA PRO A 48 -7.40 1.27 14.18
C PRO A 48 -6.04 1.92 14.42
N ASP A 49 -5.02 1.43 13.71
CA ASP A 49 -3.67 1.99 13.69
C ASP A 49 -3.36 2.44 12.29
N LEU A 50 -3.94 3.58 11.93
CA LEU A 50 -3.82 4.16 10.60
C LEU A 50 -2.39 4.66 10.37
N ARG A 51 -1.86 4.35 9.19
CA ARG A 51 -0.58 4.83 8.67
C ARG A 51 -0.77 5.35 7.26
N ILE A 52 -0.10 6.44 6.93
CA ILE A 52 0.18 6.77 5.54
C ILE A 52 1.35 5.88 5.12
N VAL A 53 1.18 5.09 4.08
CA VAL A 53 2.17 4.17 3.55
C VAL A 53 2.47 4.57 2.12
N THR A 54 3.74 4.81 1.82
CA THR A 54 4.23 5.09 0.47
C THR A 54 4.96 3.87 -0.05
N ASP A 55 4.51 3.33 -1.18
CA ASP A 55 5.21 2.22 -1.84
C ASP A 55 6.43 2.76 -2.61
N LEU A 56 7.62 2.24 -2.30
CA LEU A 56 8.89 2.64 -2.92
C LEU A 56 9.55 1.45 -3.61
N ASP A 57 8.73 0.53 -4.13
CA ASP A 57 9.15 -0.63 -4.89
C ASP A 57 8.36 -0.80 -6.19
N GLU A 58 8.57 -1.91 -6.89
CA GLU A 58 7.96 -2.20 -8.18
C GLU A 58 6.42 -2.33 -8.11
N GLY A 59 5.83 -2.48 -6.92
CA GLY A 59 4.40 -2.46 -6.67
C GLY A 59 3.74 -1.11 -6.99
N SER A 60 4.49 -0.01 -6.88
CA SER A 60 4.05 1.34 -7.25
C SER A 60 3.60 1.47 -8.71
N PHE A 61 4.14 0.62 -9.61
CA PHE A 61 3.78 0.61 -11.04
C PHE A 61 2.56 -0.27 -11.36
N CYS A 62 2.00 -0.98 -10.38
CA CYS A 62 0.90 -1.90 -10.62
C CYS A 62 -0.44 -1.15 -10.66
N ASN A 63 -1.03 -1.03 -11.85
CA ASN A 63 -2.31 -0.35 -12.02
C ASN A 63 -3.46 -1.01 -11.27
N ASN A 64 -4.51 -0.24 -10.98
CA ASN A 64 -5.71 -0.74 -10.32
C ASN A 64 -6.60 -1.57 -11.27
N GLY A 65 -6.65 -2.88 -11.04
CA GLY A 65 -7.55 -3.81 -11.75
C GLY A 65 -8.97 -3.88 -11.19
N LYS A 66 -9.29 -3.13 -10.12
CA LYS A 66 -10.57 -3.21 -9.39
C LYS A 66 -10.87 -4.67 -9.01
N SER A 67 -12.11 -5.14 -9.18
CA SER A 67 -12.47 -6.55 -8.93
C SER A 67 -11.82 -7.55 -9.89
N ALA A 68 -11.27 -7.10 -11.02
CA ALA A 68 -10.58 -7.93 -12.01
C ALA A 68 -9.07 -8.02 -11.80
N GLY A 69 -8.53 -7.33 -10.77
CA GLY A 69 -7.10 -7.40 -10.44
C GLY A 69 -6.65 -8.83 -10.19
N ASN A 70 -5.46 -9.15 -10.68
CA ASN A 70 -4.81 -10.46 -10.55
C ASN A 70 -3.78 -10.49 -9.40
N MET A 71 -3.56 -9.35 -8.74
CA MET A 71 -2.77 -9.21 -7.51
C MET A 71 -3.62 -8.67 -6.36
N GLY A 72 -3.50 -9.28 -5.19
CA GLY A 72 -4.21 -8.88 -3.98
C GLY A 72 -3.56 -9.43 -2.72
N TYR A 73 -4.20 -9.24 -1.57
CA TYR A 73 -3.83 -9.95 -0.37
C TYR A 73 -4.45 -11.34 -0.35
N LEU A 74 -3.71 -12.34 0.15
CA LEU A 74 -4.29 -13.66 0.39
C LEU A 74 -5.40 -13.55 1.43
N ASP A 75 -6.43 -14.37 1.25
CA ASP A 75 -7.54 -14.50 2.18
C ASP A 75 -7.03 -14.74 3.62
N VAL A 76 -7.72 -14.13 4.59
CA VAL A 76 -7.41 -14.10 6.04
C VAL A 76 -7.21 -15.49 6.65
N SER A 77 -7.69 -16.55 6.00
CA SER A 77 -7.44 -17.94 6.42
C SER A 77 -5.95 -18.33 6.36
N PHE A 78 -5.18 -17.76 5.44
CA PHE A 78 -3.73 -17.96 5.32
C PHE A 78 -2.89 -16.94 6.10
N GLU A 79 -3.51 -15.94 6.74
CA GLU A 79 -2.81 -14.83 7.42
C GLU A 79 -2.07 -15.23 8.69
N LYS A 80 -2.47 -16.33 9.35
CA LYS A 80 -1.81 -16.74 10.61
C LYS A 80 -0.36 -17.18 10.42
N GLU A 81 0.03 -17.53 9.20
CA GLU A 81 1.31 -18.19 8.93
C GLU A 81 2.33 -17.31 8.21
N ARG A 82 1.97 -16.08 7.79
CA ARG A 82 2.88 -15.27 6.96
C ARG A 82 3.41 -14.04 7.69
N PRO A 83 4.74 -13.81 7.69
CA PRO A 83 5.31 -12.64 8.32
C PRO A 83 4.81 -11.37 7.63
N ARG A 84 4.21 -10.48 8.42
CA ARG A 84 4.02 -9.09 8.01
C ARG A 84 5.39 -8.41 8.01
N GLN A 85 5.77 -7.77 6.92
CA GLN A 85 6.99 -6.97 6.87
C GLN A 85 6.62 -5.53 7.16
N ASN A 86 7.15 -4.98 8.26
CA ASN A 86 6.77 -3.67 8.78
C ASN A 86 5.23 -3.50 8.93
N GLY A 87 4.52 -4.59 9.27
CA GLY A 87 3.08 -4.58 9.45
C GLY A 87 2.25 -4.55 8.15
N ILE A 88 2.88 -4.46 6.97
CA ILE A 88 2.19 -4.54 5.66
C ILE A 88 2.17 -5.99 5.17
N ARG A 89 1.06 -6.36 4.50
CA ARG A 89 0.82 -7.71 4.00
C ARG A 89 1.49 -7.87 2.62
N PRO A 90 2.13 -9.00 2.33
CA PRO A 90 2.69 -9.22 1.01
C PRO A 90 1.59 -9.38 -0.05
N LEU A 91 1.84 -8.84 -1.26
CA LEU A 91 0.98 -9.03 -2.43
C LEU A 91 1.23 -10.38 -3.10
N PHE A 92 0.14 -11.04 -3.49
CA PHE A 92 0.17 -12.33 -4.18
C PHE A 92 -0.72 -12.33 -5.41
N ALA A 93 -0.38 -13.19 -6.36
CA ALA A 93 -1.26 -13.50 -7.46
C ALA A 93 -2.51 -14.21 -6.92
N THR A 94 -3.71 -13.71 -7.27
CA THR A 94 -4.99 -14.31 -6.84
C THR A 94 -5.45 -15.43 -7.78
N ARG A 95 -4.74 -15.62 -8.89
CA ARG A 95 -4.94 -16.67 -9.90
C ARG A 95 -3.66 -16.79 -10.73
N ASP A 96 -3.60 -17.80 -11.59
CA ASP A 96 -2.55 -17.88 -12.60
C ASP A 96 -2.57 -16.64 -13.53
N ILE A 97 -1.38 -16.11 -13.78
CA ILE A 97 -1.15 -14.94 -14.65
C ILE A 97 -0.42 -15.42 -15.91
N ARG A 98 -0.95 -15.11 -17.08
CA ARG A 98 -0.36 -15.55 -18.35
C ARG A 98 0.82 -14.66 -18.72
N LYS A 99 1.78 -15.21 -19.48
CA LYS A 99 2.86 -14.40 -20.06
C LYS A 99 2.28 -13.28 -20.93
N GLY A 100 2.73 -12.05 -20.71
CA GLY A 100 2.27 -10.86 -21.44
C GLY A 100 0.98 -10.25 -20.89
N GLU A 101 0.37 -10.85 -19.87
CA GLU A 101 -0.72 -10.24 -19.12
C GLU A 101 -0.17 -9.12 -18.21
N GLU A 102 -0.91 -8.02 -18.11
CA GLU A 102 -0.58 -6.93 -17.18
C GLU A 102 -0.80 -7.37 -15.73
N ILE A 103 0.10 -6.94 -14.85
CA ILE A 103 -0.03 -7.14 -13.41
C ILE A 103 -0.94 -6.03 -12.86
N LEU A 104 -2.09 -6.43 -12.33
CA LEU A 104 -3.14 -5.52 -11.87
C LEU A 104 -3.49 -5.75 -10.41
N CYS A 105 -3.33 -4.70 -9.62
CA CYS A 105 -3.54 -4.67 -8.18
C CYS A 105 -5.00 -4.35 -7.83
N ARG A 106 -5.53 -4.97 -6.76
CA ARG A 106 -6.88 -4.69 -6.25
C ARG A 106 -6.87 -3.59 -5.19
N TYR A 107 -6.90 -2.32 -5.61
CA TYR A 107 -6.66 -1.19 -4.69
C TYR A 107 -7.59 -1.13 -3.47
N GLY A 108 -8.83 -1.58 -3.62
CA GLY A 108 -9.80 -1.65 -2.52
C GLY A 108 -9.37 -2.58 -1.37
N GLU A 109 -8.43 -3.50 -1.59
CA GLU A 109 -7.89 -4.35 -0.52
C GLU A 109 -6.81 -3.63 0.32
N PHE A 110 -6.20 -2.58 -0.23
CA PHE A 110 -5.05 -1.85 0.35
C PHE A 110 -5.48 -0.60 1.12
N ILE A 111 -6.60 0.00 0.76
CA ILE A 111 -7.03 1.30 1.28
C ILE A 111 -8.00 1.10 2.45
N ALA A 112 -7.80 1.85 3.54
CA ALA A 112 -8.82 1.99 4.58
C ALA A 112 -10.00 2.84 4.05
N ASP A 113 -11.24 2.38 4.24
CA ASP A 113 -12.47 2.99 3.67
C ASP A 113 -12.69 4.49 4.04
N TYR A 114 -11.95 5.01 5.01
CA TYR A 114 -12.01 6.39 5.50
C TYR A 114 -10.66 7.12 5.48
N GLY A 115 -9.67 6.61 4.72
CA GLY A 115 -8.28 7.06 4.82
C GLY A 115 -8.01 8.48 4.33
N TRP A 116 -8.76 8.98 3.36
CA TRP A 116 -8.40 10.24 2.69
C TRP A 116 -8.33 11.45 3.62
N SER A 117 -9.17 11.52 4.66
CA SER A 117 -9.09 12.58 5.68
C SER A 117 -7.83 12.50 6.55
N ALA A 118 -7.18 11.34 6.63
CA ALA A 118 -5.95 11.14 7.39
C ALA A 118 -4.69 11.66 6.66
N PHE A 119 -4.79 11.97 5.36
CA PHE A 119 -3.71 12.65 4.63
C PHE A 119 -3.53 14.12 5.02
N GLY A 120 -4.51 14.71 5.72
CA GLY A 120 -4.44 16.11 6.17
C GLY A 120 -4.24 17.11 5.03
N MET A 121 -4.77 16.78 3.85
CA MET A 121 -4.85 17.63 2.67
C MET A 121 -6.19 18.35 2.61
#